data_AF-A0A9X9QFB1-F1
#
_entry.id   AF-A0A9X9QFB1-F1
#
_cell.length_a   1.000
_cell.length_b   1.000
_cell.length_c   1.000
_cell.angle_alpha   90.00
_cell.angle_beta   90.00
_cell.angle_gamma   90.00
#
_symmetry.space_group_name_H-M   'P 1'
#
loop_
_entity.id
_entity.type
_entity.pdbx_description
1 polymer ?
#
loop_
_entity_poly.entity_id
_entity_poly.type
_entity_poly.pdbx_seq_one_letter_code
_entity_poly.pdbx_strand_id
1 'polypeptide(L)'
;MCNPPFFESTEDMLSSAKAKKKPPFTACTGSKSEMMTAGGEVAFVMRMIDESLMLKSRVRWFTSMLGKRSSLAVIQSKLGEVGIENFAITEFIQGSKTKRWAIAWSFDDWRPSFSVARGLQKVQKSSLPFPPEFYFLSTNDKFTVGERVNEILSKLCLDWQWDTQILAGIGFSDKDVWSRAARRQNKSSVIIISNRDEKAFGFKIQVQEASKEELCARMTIRWLKGHDKILFESFCGMMKRECSK
;
A
#
# COMPACT_ATOMS: atom_id res chain seq x y z
N MET A 1 13.19 1.27 -12.36
CA MET A 1 13.22 -0.14 -11.91
C MET A 1 14.66 -0.62 -11.89
N CYS A 2 15.01 -1.51 -10.97
CA CYS A 2 16.36 -2.05 -10.82
C CYS A 2 16.34 -3.57 -10.57
N ASN A 3 17.31 -4.28 -11.16
CA ASN A 3 17.68 -5.64 -10.78
C ASN A 3 19.15 -5.59 -10.30
N PRO A 4 19.39 -5.45 -8.99
CA PRO A 4 20.72 -5.20 -8.46
C PRO A 4 21.59 -6.46 -8.50
N PRO A 5 22.92 -6.33 -8.49
CA PRO A 5 23.80 -7.46 -8.24
C PRO A 5 23.49 -8.07 -6.87
N PHE A 6 23.24 -9.38 -6.82
CA PHE A 6 22.72 -10.04 -5.61
C PHE A 6 23.79 -10.40 -4.57
N PHE A 7 25.02 -10.61 -5.02
CA PHE A 7 26.07 -11.20 -4.19
C PHE A 7 27.10 -10.16 -3.79
N GLU A 8 27.71 -10.35 -2.63
CA GLU A 8 28.84 -9.53 -2.21
C GLU A 8 30.15 -9.97 -2.88
N SER A 9 30.35 -11.29 -2.94
CA SER A 9 31.56 -11.90 -3.46
C SER A 9 31.28 -13.26 -4.12
N THR A 10 32.33 -13.87 -4.68
CA THR A 10 32.25 -15.22 -5.22
C THR A 10 31.91 -16.24 -4.13
N GLU A 11 32.44 -16.05 -2.92
CA GLU A 11 32.19 -16.90 -1.76
C GLU A 11 30.72 -16.83 -1.32
N ASP A 12 30.12 -15.63 -1.28
CA ASP A 12 28.68 -15.44 -0.99
C ASP A 12 27.78 -16.09 -2.05
N MET A 13 28.18 -16.01 -3.32
CA MET A 13 27.48 -16.71 -4.40
C MET A 13 27.56 -18.23 -4.22
N LEU A 14 28.74 -18.77 -3.92
CA LEU A 14 28.95 -20.20 -3.73
C LEU A 14 28.24 -20.73 -2.47
N SER A 15 28.25 -19.97 -1.36
CA SER A 15 27.53 -20.34 -0.14
C SER A 15 26.01 -20.34 -0.36
N SER A 16 25.49 -19.34 -1.07
CA SER A 16 24.09 -19.27 -1.49
C SER A 16 23.68 -20.42 -2.41
N ALA A 17 24.60 -20.92 -3.24
CA ALA A 17 24.39 -22.08 -4.08
C ALA A 17 24.39 -23.38 -3.26
N LYS A 18 25.33 -23.54 -2.31
CA LYS A 18 25.41 -24.70 -1.41
C LYS A 18 24.20 -24.85 -0.49
N ALA A 19 23.60 -23.74 -0.06
CA ALA A 19 22.38 -23.75 0.76
C ALA A 19 21.15 -24.31 0.01
N LYS A 20 21.20 -24.45 -1.32
CA LYS A 20 20.11 -25.02 -2.12
C LYS A 20 20.29 -26.53 -2.24
N LYS A 21 19.22 -27.29 -1.97
CA LYS A 21 19.19 -28.77 -2.09
C LYS A 21 19.51 -29.30 -3.49
N LYS A 22 19.35 -28.49 -4.54
CA LYS A 22 19.61 -28.88 -5.94
C LYS A 22 20.30 -27.71 -6.65
N PRO A 23 21.21 -28.00 -7.60
CA PRO A 23 21.80 -26.97 -8.44
C PRO A 23 20.71 -26.24 -9.24
N PRO A 24 20.93 -24.97 -9.60
CA PRO A 24 20.02 -24.25 -10.47
C PRO A 24 19.93 -24.94 -11.84
N PHE A 25 18.74 -24.94 -12.44
CA PHE A 25 18.53 -25.49 -13.79
C PHE A 25 19.09 -24.59 -14.89
N THR A 26 19.30 -23.31 -14.61
CA THR A 26 19.83 -22.33 -15.54
C THR A 26 21.30 -22.04 -15.23
N ALA A 27 22.13 -21.99 -16.26
CA ALA A 27 23.48 -21.46 -16.15
C ALA A 27 23.39 -19.96 -15.83
N CYS A 28 24.17 -19.50 -14.86
CA CYS A 28 24.31 -18.08 -14.60
C CYS A 28 25.40 -17.52 -15.51
N THR A 29 25.01 -16.80 -16.56
CA THR A 29 25.91 -16.25 -17.58
C THR A 29 26.16 -14.76 -17.39
N GLY A 30 25.76 -14.19 -16.24
CA GLY A 30 25.97 -12.78 -15.94
C GLY A 30 27.44 -12.44 -15.79
N SER A 31 27.81 -11.22 -16.18
CA SER A 31 29.14 -10.68 -15.88
C SER A 31 29.34 -10.52 -14.37
N LYS A 32 30.60 -10.49 -13.90
CA LYS A 32 30.90 -10.27 -12.47
C LYS A 32 30.23 -9.01 -11.93
N SER A 33 30.20 -7.92 -12.72
CA SER A 33 29.55 -6.65 -12.37
C SER A 33 28.03 -6.73 -12.30
N GLU A 34 27.38 -7.63 -13.03
CA GLU A 34 25.93 -7.85 -12.94
C GLU A 34 25.55 -8.75 -11.77
N MET A 35 26.50 -9.55 -11.28
CA MET A 35 26.25 -10.54 -10.22
C MET A 35 26.70 -10.08 -8.85
N MET A 36 27.77 -9.27 -8.77
CA MET A 36 28.43 -8.90 -7.53
C MET A 36 28.55 -7.38 -7.35
N THR A 37 28.43 -6.94 -6.10
CA THR A 37 28.70 -5.57 -5.67
C THR A 37 29.10 -5.57 -4.20
N ALA A 38 29.94 -4.61 -3.77
CA ALA A 38 30.34 -4.52 -2.37
C ALA A 38 29.11 -4.39 -1.44
N GLY A 39 29.01 -5.26 -0.43
CA GLY A 39 27.87 -5.39 0.48
C GLY A 39 26.60 -6.02 -0.14
N GLY A 40 26.70 -6.56 -1.36
CA GLY A 40 25.62 -7.26 -2.07
C GLY A 40 24.40 -6.38 -2.36
N GLU A 41 23.25 -7.03 -2.63
CA GLU A 41 22.01 -6.33 -2.95
C GLU A 41 21.54 -5.37 -1.85
N VAL A 42 21.83 -5.68 -0.58
CA VAL A 42 21.40 -4.86 0.56
C VAL A 42 22.08 -3.50 0.49
N ALA A 43 23.41 -3.47 0.41
CA ALA A 43 24.15 -2.21 0.31
C ALA A 43 23.80 -1.45 -0.96
N PHE A 44 23.56 -2.16 -2.07
CA PHE A 44 23.14 -1.53 -3.33
C PHE A 44 21.80 -0.80 -3.17
N VAL A 45 20.79 -1.48 -2.61
CA VAL A 45 19.45 -0.88 -2.45
C VAL A 45 19.44 0.19 -1.35
N MET A 46 20.27 0.06 -0.32
CA MET A 46 20.47 1.15 0.66
C MET A 46 20.98 2.43 0.00
N ARG A 47 21.99 2.32 -0.87
CA ARG A 47 22.46 3.47 -1.66
C ARG A 47 21.36 4.05 -2.54
N MET A 48 20.55 3.20 -3.19
CA MET A 48 19.39 3.69 -3.96
C MET A 48 18.39 4.45 -3.09
N ILE A 49 18.15 4.01 -1.85
CA ILE A 49 17.29 4.74 -0.91
C ILE A 49 17.90 6.10 -0.58
N ASP A 50 19.19 6.16 -0.27
CA ASP A 50 19.88 7.42 0.06
C ASP A 50 19.87 8.39 -1.14
N GLU A 51 20.14 7.90 -2.36
CA GLU A 51 20.04 8.69 -3.60
C GLU A 51 18.60 9.18 -3.85
N SER A 52 17.60 8.35 -3.53
CA SER A 52 16.20 8.72 -3.70
C SER A 52 15.78 9.90 -2.82
N LEU A 53 16.45 10.14 -1.69
CA LEU A 53 16.21 11.31 -0.82
C LEU A 53 16.52 12.64 -1.52
N MET A 54 17.41 12.62 -2.52
CA MET A 54 17.74 13.81 -3.33
C MET A 54 16.75 14.00 -4.48
N LEU A 55 16.24 12.90 -5.04
CA LEU A 55 15.32 12.93 -6.18
C LEU A 55 13.86 13.16 -5.77
N LYS A 56 13.43 12.64 -4.61
CA LYS A 56 12.08 12.78 -4.04
C LYS A 56 10.96 12.57 -5.07
N SER A 57 10.12 13.58 -5.27
CA SER A 57 8.95 13.57 -6.15
C SER A 57 9.28 13.61 -7.65
N ARG A 58 10.55 13.76 -8.05
CA ARG A 58 10.96 13.62 -9.46
C ARG A 58 10.69 12.21 -10.00
N VAL A 59 10.60 11.22 -9.12
CA VAL A 59 10.24 9.85 -9.43
C VAL A 59 9.08 9.44 -8.53
N ARG A 60 7.96 9.03 -9.13
CA ARG A 60 6.78 8.60 -8.35
C ARG A 60 7.03 7.35 -7.53
N TRP A 61 7.70 6.36 -8.12
CA TRP A 61 8.01 5.09 -7.47
C TRP A 61 9.42 4.62 -7.83
N PHE A 62 10.24 4.43 -6.81
CA PHE A 62 11.51 3.72 -6.91
C PHE A 62 11.26 2.24 -6.68
N THR A 63 11.90 1.37 -7.46
CA THR A 63 11.68 -0.08 -7.37
C THR A 63 12.97 -0.87 -7.55
N SER A 64 13.13 -1.93 -6.76
CA SER A 64 14.22 -2.89 -6.90
C SER A 64 13.72 -4.32 -6.69
N MET A 65 14.20 -5.23 -7.53
CA MET A 65 14.09 -6.67 -7.29
C MET A 65 15.12 -7.09 -6.23
N LEU A 66 14.82 -8.16 -5.50
CA LEU A 66 15.67 -8.76 -4.49
C LEU A 66 15.79 -10.28 -4.73
N GLY A 67 17.02 -10.78 -4.64
CA GLY A 67 17.39 -12.17 -4.77
C GLY A 67 17.22 -12.97 -3.48
N LYS A 68 17.40 -12.35 -2.31
CA LYS A 68 17.32 -13.00 -0.99
C LYS A 68 16.16 -12.42 -0.18
N ARG A 69 15.36 -13.30 0.46
CA ARG A 69 14.23 -12.88 1.31
C ARG A 69 14.68 -12.08 2.53
N SER A 70 15.82 -12.42 3.10
CA SER A 70 16.38 -11.76 4.28
C SER A 70 16.64 -10.27 4.05
N SER A 71 16.96 -9.88 2.82
CA SER A 71 17.22 -8.49 2.42
C SER A 71 16.01 -7.58 2.65
N LEU A 72 14.77 -8.10 2.55
CA LEU A 72 13.55 -7.32 2.76
C LEU A 72 13.46 -6.69 4.16
N ALA A 73 13.87 -7.43 5.20
CA ALA A 73 13.74 -6.93 6.58
C ALA A 73 14.68 -5.75 6.82
N VAL A 74 15.92 -5.86 6.33
CA VAL A 74 16.95 -4.82 6.46
C VAL A 74 16.56 -3.56 5.67
N ILE A 75 16.06 -3.72 4.45
CA ILE A 75 15.64 -2.59 3.61
C ILE A 75 14.41 -1.89 4.17
N GLN A 76 13.44 -2.64 4.73
CA GLN A 76 12.29 -2.05 5.40
C GLN A 76 12.67 -1.23 6.63
N SER A 77 13.64 -1.69 7.43
CA SER A 77 14.20 -0.90 8.55
C SER A 77 14.74 0.44 8.04
N LYS A 78 15.58 0.40 6.99
CA LYS A 78 16.15 1.59 6.38
C LYS A 78 15.07 2.56 5.87
N LEU A 79 14.00 2.07 5.24
CA LEU A 79 12.88 2.93 4.81
C LEU A 79 12.22 3.63 6.01
N GLY A 80 12.00 2.91 7.10
CA GLY A 80 11.47 3.46 8.35
C GLY A 80 12.38 4.52 8.97
N GLU A 81 13.69 4.25 9.02
CA GLU A 81 14.72 5.19 9.52
C GLU A 81 14.73 6.52 8.77
N VAL A 82 14.51 6.49 7.45
CA VAL A 82 14.46 7.71 6.62
C VAL A 82 13.04 8.29 6.49
N GLY A 83 12.08 7.77 7.24
CA GLY A 83 10.70 8.30 7.29
C GLY A 83 9.82 7.96 6.07
N ILE A 84 10.20 6.97 5.26
CA ILE A 84 9.41 6.54 4.10
C ILE A 84 8.40 5.48 4.51
N GLU A 85 7.14 5.90 4.62
CA GLU A 85 6.04 5.01 4.99
C GLU A 85 5.21 4.51 3.80
N ASN A 86 5.39 5.10 2.61
CA ASN A 86 4.69 4.68 1.40
C ASN A 86 5.54 3.69 0.61
N PHE A 87 5.39 2.41 0.92
CA PHE A 87 6.13 1.34 0.27
C PHE A 87 5.26 0.11 0.01
N ALA A 88 5.72 -0.72 -0.91
CA ALA A 88 5.07 -1.94 -1.34
C ALA A 88 6.08 -3.07 -1.44
N ILE A 89 5.63 -4.28 -1.12
CA ILE A 89 6.45 -5.50 -1.22
C ILE A 89 5.65 -6.62 -1.85
N THR A 90 6.32 -7.38 -2.73
CA THR A 90 5.70 -8.51 -3.43
C THR A 90 6.70 -9.63 -3.66
N GLU A 91 6.19 -10.82 -3.99
CA GLU A 91 7.01 -11.96 -4.43
C GLU A 91 6.67 -12.34 -5.87
N PHE A 92 7.71 -12.63 -6.65
CA PHE A 92 7.60 -13.22 -7.97
C PHE A 92 7.92 -14.71 -7.86
N ILE A 93 6.97 -15.55 -8.24
CA ILE A 93 7.12 -17.00 -8.25
C ILE A 93 7.10 -17.44 -9.71
N GLN A 94 8.26 -17.87 -10.21
CA GLN A 94 8.39 -18.40 -11.57
C GLN A 94 8.72 -19.90 -11.52
N GLY A 95 7.84 -20.71 -12.09
CA GLY A 95 7.88 -22.15 -11.96
C GLY A 95 7.71 -22.62 -10.51
N SER A 96 8.24 -23.79 -10.17
CA SER A 96 8.05 -24.40 -8.84
C SER A 96 9.10 -23.99 -7.80
N LYS A 97 10.18 -23.29 -8.18
CA LYS A 97 11.36 -23.13 -7.31
C LYS A 97 11.97 -21.73 -7.27
N THR A 98 11.87 -20.95 -8.34
CA THR A 98 12.52 -19.64 -8.37
C THR A 98 11.60 -18.61 -7.75
N LYS A 99 11.98 -18.13 -6.57
CA LYS A 99 11.36 -16.97 -5.93
C LYS A 99 12.27 -15.76 -6.04
N ARG A 100 11.68 -14.62 -6.31
CA ARG A 100 12.27 -13.29 -6.16
C ARG A 100 11.32 -12.43 -5.37
N TRP A 101 11.84 -11.37 -4.81
CA TRP A 101 11.05 -10.37 -4.12
C TRP A 101 11.20 -9.04 -4.84
N ALA A 102 10.25 -8.14 -4.63
CA ALA A 102 10.37 -6.78 -5.08
C ALA A 102 9.99 -5.86 -3.93
N ILE A 103 10.70 -4.74 -3.85
CA ILE A 103 10.39 -3.63 -2.98
C ILE A 103 10.21 -2.37 -3.83
N ALA A 104 9.22 -1.57 -3.46
CA ALA A 104 8.92 -0.30 -4.09
C ALA A 104 8.67 0.75 -3.01
N TRP A 105 9.10 1.98 -3.22
CA TRP A 105 8.86 3.08 -2.28
C TRP A 105 8.59 4.40 -3.00
N SER A 106 7.90 5.30 -2.31
CA SER A 106 7.48 6.59 -2.84
C SER A 106 7.57 7.68 -1.77
N PHE A 107 7.86 8.90 -2.21
CA PHE A 107 7.72 10.13 -1.42
C PHE A 107 6.36 10.81 -1.63
N ASP A 108 5.59 10.32 -2.60
CA ASP A 108 4.26 10.80 -2.91
C ASP A 108 3.24 10.23 -1.91
N ASP A 109 2.08 10.86 -1.82
CA ASP A 109 1.03 10.49 -0.87
C ASP A 109 -0.03 9.56 -1.48
N TRP A 110 0.01 9.36 -2.81
CA TRP A 110 -0.81 8.38 -3.51
C TRP A 110 -0.42 6.94 -3.14
N ARG A 111 -1.41 6.17 -2.69
CA ARG A 111 -1.23 4.83 -2.15
C ARG A 111 -1.49 3.74 -3.21
N PRO A 112 -0.66 2.69 -3.26
CA PRO A 112 -0.93 1.54 -4.13
C PRO A 112 -2.17 0.76 -3.65
N SER A 113 -2.71 -0.12 -4.51
CA SER A 113 -3.79 -1.02 -4.08
C SER A 113 -3.30 -2.01 -3.03
N PHE A 114 -4.22 -2.62 -2.27
CA PHE A 114 -3.88 -3.62 -1.27
C PHE A 114 -3.03 -4.76 -1.85
N SER A 115 -3.42 -5.30 -3.01
CA SER A 115 -2.71 -6.39 -3.69
C SER A 115 -1.29 -6.02 -4.12
N VAL A 116 -1.04 -4.75 -4.46
CA VAL A 116 0.30 -4.26 -4.83
C VAL A 116 1.12 -3.97 -3.58
N ALA A 117 0.54 -3.28 -2.59
CA ALA A 117 1.20 -2.93 -1.33
C ALA A 117 1.68 -4.16 -0.57
N ARG A 118 0.82 -5.17 -0.44
CA ARG A 118 0.99 -6.34 0.43
C ARG A 118 0.95 -7.64 -0.36
N GLY A 119 1.75 -7.72 -1.43
CA GLY A 119 1.76 -8.87 -2.35
C GLY A 119 2.42 -10.14 -1.82
N LEU A 120 3.13 -10.10 -0.67
CA LEU A 120 3.77 -11.28 -0.10
C LEU A 120 2.76 -12.27 0.50
N GLN A 121 2.87 -13.54 0.13
CA GLN A 121 2.05 -14.61 0.70
C GLN A 121 2.72 -15.23 1.93
N LYS A 122 1.91 -15.70 2.89
CA LYS A 122 2.36 -16.46 4.08
C LYS A 122 3.47 -15.76 4.90
N VAL A 123 3.28 -14.48 5.20
CA VAL A 123 4.18 -13.70 6.06
C VAL A 123 3.40 -13.08 7.23
N GLN A 124 4.07 -12.83 8.35
CA GLN A 124 3.49 -12.13 9.49
C GLN A 124 2.99 -10.74 9.07
N LYS A 125 1.76 -10.39 9.46
CA LYS A 125 1.11 -9.13 9.05
C LYS A 125 1.90 -7.88 9.47
N SER A 126 2.65 -7.95 10.58
CA SER A 126 3.51 -6.88 11.11
C SER A 126 4.70 -6.55 10.21
N SER A 127 5.13 -7.50 9.37
CA SER A 127 6.25 -7.32 8.42
C SER A 127 5.82 -6.81 7.05
N LEU A 128 4.55 -6.42 6.90
CA LEU A 128 3.99 -5.86 5.68
C LEU A 128 3.71 -4.36 5.90
N PRO A 129 3.68 -3.56 4.82
CA PRO A 129 3.25 -2.17 4.91
C PRO A 129 1.86 -2.05 5.55
N PHE A 130 1.61 -0.87 6.13
CA PHE A 130 0.30 -0.52 6.67
C PHE A 130 -0.81 -0.80 5.63
N PRO A 131 -1.92 -1.46 6.00
CA PRO A 131 -3.00 -1.79 5.06
C PRO A 131 -3.60 -0.53 4.44
N PRO A 132 -3.58 -0.35 3.11
CA PRO A 132 -4.30 0.74 2.46
C PRO A 132 -5.80 0.42 2.30
N GLU A 133 -6.32 -0.61 2.97
CA GLU A 133 -7.70 -1.05 2.82
C GLU A 133 -8.22 -1.70 4.11
N PHE A 134 -9.43 -1.32 4.51
CA PHE A 134 -10.20 -1.95 5.58
C PHE A 134 -11.57 -2.36 5.06
N TYR A 135 -12.12 -3.43 5.60
CA TYR A 135 -13.50 -3.81 5.31
C TYR A 135 -14.27 -4.13 6.59
N PHE A 136 -15.58 -3.93 6.51
CA PHE A 136 -16.51 -4.25 7.58
C PHE A 136 -17.71 -4.98 7.00
N LEU A 137 -18.28 -5.88 7.79
CA LEU A 137 -19.53 -6.55 7.48
C LEU A 137 -20.69 -5.78 8.12
N SER A 138 -21.82 -5.75 7.42
CA SER A 138 -23.09 -5.25 7.91
C SER A 138 -24.15 -6.32 7.71
N THR A 139 -25.10 -6.40 8.64
CA THR A 139 -26.27 -7.28 8.56
C THR A 139 -27.36 -6.74 7.65
N ASN A 140 -27.19 -5.51 7.14
CA ASN A 140 -28.08 -4.93 6.15
C ASN A 140 -27.62 -5.29 4.73
N ASP A 141 -28.53 -5.21 3.77
CA ASP A 141 -28.21 -5.44 2.37
C ASP A 141 -27.34 -4.30 1.79
N LYS A 142 -26.71 -4.58 0.65
CA LYS A 142 -25.75 -3.64 0.02
C LYS A 142 -26.37 -2.30 -0.37
N PHE A 143 -27.66 -2.27 -0.73
CA PHE A 143 -28.32 -1.03 -1.15
C PHE A 143 -28.60 -0.15 0.07
N THR A 144 -29.15 -0.72 1.15
CA THR A 144 -29.35 0.00 2.42
C THR A 144 -28.03 0.57 2.94
N VAL A 145 -26.94 -0.22 2.92
CA VAL A 145 -25.62 0.27 3.33
C VAL A 145 -25.11 1.36 2.37
N GLY A 146 -25.28 1.20 1.06
CA GLY A 146 -24.87 2.18 0.06
C GLY A 146 -25.60 3.52 0.20
N GLU A 147 -26.92 3.51 0.41
CA GLU A 147 -27.70 4.71 0.68
C GLU A 147 -27.22 5.41 1.95
N ARG A 148 -26.99 4.65 3.02
CA ARG A 148 -26.48 5.17 4.29
C ARG A 148 -25.11 5.83 4.14
N VAL A 149 -24.18 5.19 3.43
CA VAL A 149 -22.86 5.75 3.11
C VAL A 149 -23.01 7.09 2.41
N ASN A 150 -23.83 7.15 1.37
CA ASN A 150 -24.02 8.37 0.60
C ASN A 150 -24.68 9.48 1.42
N GLU A 151 -25.67 9.14 2.25
CA GLU A 151 -26.38 10.06 3.14
C GLU A 151 -25.43 10.73 4.14
N ILE A 152 -24.51 9.96 4.73
CA ILE A 152 -23.53 10.46 5.70
C ILE A 152 -22.52 11.36 5.02
N LEU A 153 -21.89 10.89 3.94
CA LEU A 153 -20.76 11.59 3.32
C LEU A 153 -21.19 12.86 2.58
N SER A 154 -22.40 12.89 2.02
CA SER A 154 -22.96 14.10 1.38
C SER A 154 -23.21 15.24 2.38
N LYS A 155 -23.28 14.96 3.68
CA LYS A 155 -23.45 15.97 4.74
C LYS A 155 -22.12 16.51 5.28
N LEU A 156 -20.99 15.92 4.88
CA LEU A 156 -19.66 16.35 5.32
C LEU A 156 -19.06 17.35 4.33
N CYS A 157 -18.17 18.22 4.82
CA CYS A 157 -17.46 19.18 3.98
C CYS A 157 -16.26 18.51 3.27
N LEU A 158 -16.53 17.64 2.29
CA LEU A 158 -15.52 16.94 1.48
C LEU A 158 -15.94 16.88 0.00
N ASP A 159 -14.97 16.75 -0.91
CA ASP A 159 -15.24 16.45 -2.33
C ASP A 159 -15.71 15.00 -2.41
N TRP A 160 -17.03 14.79 -2.52
CA TRP A 160 -17.66 13.47 -2.53
C TRP A 160 -18.33 13.19 -3.87
N GLN A 161 -18.00 12.05 -4.47
CA GLN A 161 -18.66 11.54 -5.66
C GLN A 161 -19.09 10.10 -5.42
N TRP A 162 -20.38 9.83 -5.62
CA TRP A 162 -20.98 8.51 -5.42
C TRP A 162 -21.70 8.04 -6.67
N ASP A 163 -21.47 6.79 -7.05
CA ASP A 163 -22.17 6.09 -8.12
C ASP A 163 -23.11 5.05 -7.49
N THR A 164 -24.41 5.27 -7.65
CA THR A 164 -25.47 4.42 -7.11
C THR A 164 -25.62 3.08 -7.85
N GLN A 165 -25.16 2.99 -9.10
CA GLN A 165 -25.26 1.75 -9.89
C GLN A 165 -24.23 0.72 -9.44
N ILE A 166 -23.00 1.17 -9.17
CA ILE A 166 -21.91 0.29 -8.72
C ILE A 166 -21.67 0.32 -7.21
N LEU A 167 -22.46 1.11 -6.48
CA LEU A 167 -22.38 1.30 -5.02
C LEU A 167 -20.94 1.62 -4.57
N ALA A 168 -20.32 2.57 -5.25
CA ALA A 168 -18.96 3.00 -4.98
C ALA A 168 -18.81 4.51 -5.08
N GLY A 169 -17.87 5.07 -4.33
CA GLY A 169 -17.58 6.48 -4.40
C GLY A 169 -16.17 6.82 -3.99
N ILE A 170 -15.75 8.03 -4.35
CA ILE A 170 -14.43 8.57 -4.08
C ILE A 170 -14.62 9.89 -3.34
N GLY A 171 -13.86 10.06 -2.26
CA GLY A 171 -13.90 11.23 -1.40
C GLY A 171 -12.53 11.83 -1.17
N PHE A 172 -12.45 13.16 -1.09
CA PHE A 172 -11.24 13.88 -0.71
C PHE A 172 -11.50 15.03 0.27
N SER A 173 -10.60 15.22 1.23
CA SER A 173 -10.63 16.36 2.17
C SER A 173 -9.21 16.82 2.53
N ASP A 174 -9.09 18.07 2.95
CA ASP A 174 -7.81 18.64 3.41
C ASP A 174 -7.47 18.24 4.85
N LYS A 175 -8.48 17.80 5.60
CA LYS A 175 -8.39 17.50 7.04
C LYS A 175 -9.55 16.60 7.47
N ASP A 176 -9.57 16.25 8.74
CA ASP A 176 -10.73 15.65 9.40
C ASP A 176 -11.96 16.56 9.30
N VAL A 177 -13.06 16.01 8.80
CA VAL A 177 -14.35 16.68 8.66
C VAL A 177 -15.51 15.88 9.29
N TRP A 178 -15.22 14.73 9.90
CA TRP A 178 -16.22 13.79 10.41
C TRP A 178 -16.28 13.72 11.94
N SER A 179 -15.17 14.03 12.62
CA SER A 179 -15.16 14.02 14.09
C SER A 179 -16.13 15.04 14.67
N ARG A 180 -16.52 14.82 15.93
CA ARG A 180 -17.40 15.75 16.66
C ARG A 180 -16.77 17.15 16.77
N ALA A 181 -15.45 17.23 16.92
CA ALA A 181 -14.73 18.49 16.96
C ALA A 181 -14.77 19.20 15.59
N ALA A 182 -14.49 18.47 14.50
CA ALA A 182 -14.51 19.02 13.15
C ALA A 182 -15.89 19.54 12.74
N ARG A 183 -16.95 18.78 13.03
CA ARG A 183 -18.35 19.17 12.72
C ARG A 183 -18.82 20.42 13.45
N ARG A 184 -18.26 20.76 14.62
CA ARG A 184 -18.59 22.00 15.34
C ARG A 184 -17.99 23.25 14.69
N GLN A 185 -16.85 23.09 14.01
CA GLN A 185 -16.11 24.19 13.39
C GLN A 185 -16.61 24.51 11.97
N ASN A 186 -17.09 23.50 11.24
CA ASN A 186 -17.56 23.67 9.86
C ASN A 186 -19.07 23.95 9.82
N LYS A 187 -19.46 25.22 10.06
CA LYS A 187 -20.87 25.67 9.99
C LYS A 187 -21.37 26.01 8.58
N SER A 188 -20.51 26.03 7.57
CA SER A 188 -20.89 26.27 6.18
C SER A 188 -20.34 25.18 5.27
N SER A 189 -21.24 24.47 4.59
CA SER A 189 -21.00 23.39 3.62
C SER A 189 -20.52 23.93 2.27
N VAL A 190 -19.62 24.92 2.23
CA VAL A 190 -19.08 25.42 0.98
C VAL A 190 -18.07 24.41 0.47
N ILE A 191 -18.51 23.56 -0.48
CA ILE A 191 -17.64 22.64 -1.21
C ILE A 191 -16.77 23.50 -2.14
N ILE A 192 -15.54 23.78 -1.71
CA ILE A 192 -14.55 24.36 -2.61
C ILE A 192 -14.10 23.23 -3.54
N ILE A 193 -14.55 23.29 -4.80
CA ILE A 193 -13.99 22.47 -5.88
C ILE A 193 -12.52 22.89 -6.02
N SER A 194 -11.64 22.17 -5.33
CA SER A 194 -10.20 22.36 -5.42
C SER A 194 -9.57 21.15 -6.08
N ASN A 195 -8.34 21.31 -6.57
CA ASN A 195 -7.61 20.22 -7.19
C ASN A 195 -7.43 19.06 -6.19
N ARG A 196 -7.77 17.83 -6.60
CA ARG A 196 -7.63 16.61 -5.77
C ARG A 196 -6.19 16.37 -5.35
N ASP A 197 -5.23 16.81 -6.16
CA ASP A 197 -3.81 16.68 -5.85
C ASP A 197 -3.39 17.52 -4.64
N GLU A 198 -4.13 18.58 -4.29
CA GLU A 198 -3.88 19.43 -3.13
C GLU A 198 -4.48 18.88 -1.83
N LYS A 199 -5.40 17.90 -1.93
CA LYS A 199 -6.12 17.36 -0.77
C LYS A 199 -5.24 16.41 0.04
N ALA A 200 -5.11 16.64 1.34
CA ALA A 200 -4.25 15.82 2.21
C ALA A 200 -4.77 14.39 2.48
N PHE A 201 -6.07 14.14 2.25
CA PHE A 201 -6.71 12.84 2.48
C PHE A 201 -7.64 12.46 1.33
N GLY A 202 -7.49 11.23 0.84
CA GLY A 202 -8.34 10.67 -0.22
C GLY A 202 -8.67 9.21 0.01
N PHE A 203 -9.90 8.82 -0.31
CA PHE A 203 -10.40 7.46 -0.10
C PHE A 203 -11.36 7.01 -1.20
N LYS A 204 -11.51 5.69 -1.35
CA LYS A 204 -12.57 5.05 -2.12
C LYS A 204 -13.38 4.15 -1.21
N ILE A 205 -14.70 4.19 -1.33
CA ILE A 205 -15.61 3.23 -0.69
C ILE A 205 -16.26 2.39 -1.78
N GLN A 206 -16.41 1.10 -1.51
CA GLN A 206 -17.18 0.18 -2.33
C GLN A 206 -18.01 -0.74 -1.44
N VAL A 207 -19.30 -0.85 -1.73
CA VAL A 207 -20.23 -1.74 -1.02
C VAL A 207 -20.60 -2.89 -1.96
N GLN A 208 -20.42 -4.11 -1.47
CA GLN A 208 -20.71 -5.33 -2.21
C GLN A 208 -21.52 -6.27 -1.33
N GLU A 209 -22.18 -7.23 -1.97
CA GLU A 209 -22.78 -8.36 -1.26
C GLU A 209 -21.66 -9.23 -0.67
N ALA A 210 -21.76 -9.58 0.61
CA ALA A 210 -20.75 -10.36 1.30
C ALA A 210 -20.95 -11.87 1.12
N SER A 211 -22.19 -12.32 1.01
CA SER A 211 -22.59 -13.70 0.73
C SER A 211 -23.79 -13.72 -0.20
N LYS A 212 -23.91 -14.76 -1.04
CA LYS A 212 -25.11 -14.96 -1.88
C LYS A 212 -26.29 -15.55 -1.10
N GLU A 213 -26.03 -16.06 0.10
CA GLU A 213 -26.99 -16.84 0.90
C GLU A 213 -27.63 -16.00 2.02
N GLU A 214 -26.96 -14.93 2.44
CA GLU A 214 -27.41 -14.04 3.50
C GLU A 214 -27.48 -12.59 2.98
N LEU A 215 -28.49 -11.84 3.41
CA LEU A 215 -28.61 -10.40 3.15
C LEU A 215 -27.58 -9.63 3.98
N CYS A 216 -26.30 -9.78 3.65
CA CYS A 216 -25.21 -9.09 4.33
C CYS A 216 -24.32 -8.36 3.33
N ALA A 217 -23.88 -7.16 3.71
CA ALA A 217 -23.05 -6.31 2.88
C ALA A 217 -21.61 -6.25 3.42
N ARG A 218 -20.65 -6.20 2.50
CA ARG A 218 -19.25 -5.87 2.74
C ARG A 218 -19.00 -4.45 2.26
N MET A 219 -18.68 -3.56 3.18
CA MET A 219 -18.17 -2.23 2.87
C MET A 219 -16.64 -2.26 2.93
N THR A 220 -16.00 -1.93 1.83
CA THR A 220 -14.54 -1.83 1.71
C THR A 220 -14.15 -0.36 1.55
N ILE A 221 -13.23 0.11 2.39
CA ILE A 221 -12.67 1.47 2.37
C ILE A 221 -11.20 1.37 2.01
N ARG A 222 -10.82 1.95 0.89
CA ARG A 222 -9.44 2.02 0.40
C ARG A 222 -8.87 3.42 0.61
N TRP A 223 -7.71 3.50 1.26
CA TRP A 223 -6.89 4.70 1.35
C TRP A 223 -6.24 4.98 -0.01
N LEU A 224 -6.61 6.09 -0.64
CA LEU A 224 -6.05 6.49 -1.94
C LEU A 224 -4.92 7.48 -1.81
N LYS A 225 -5.03 8.44 -0.88
CA LYS A 225 -4.10 9.57 -0.75
C LYS A 225 -3.92 9.98 0.71
N GLY A 226 -2.69 10.28 1.10
CA GLY A 226 -2.32 10.88 2.39
C GLY A 226 -1.25 10.11 3.16
N HIS A 227 -0.66 10.76 4.17
CA HIS A 227 0.37 10.18 5.05
C HIS A 227 -0.12 9.80 6.45
N ASP A 228 -1.21 10.41 6.92
CA ASP A 228 -1.70 10.22 8.29
C ASP A 228 -2.53 8.94 8.45
N LYS A 229 -1.90 7.90 9.00
CA LYS A 229 -2.55 6.62 9.32
C LYS A 229 -3.65 6.76 10.37
N ILE A 230 -3.45 7.63 11.36
CA ILE A 230 -4.42 7.85 12.45
C ILE A 230 -5.68 8.49 11.90
N LEU A 231 -5.52 9.45 10.97
CA LEU A 231 -6.64 10.06 10.25
C LEU A 231 -7.44 9.01 9.46
N PHE A 232 -6.76 8.14 8.71
CA PHE A 232 -7.41 7.06 7.95
C PHE A 232 -8.13 6.04 8.85
N GLU A 233 -7.51 5.63 9.96
CA GLU A 233 -8.13 4.73 10.95
C GLU A 233 -9.34 5.37 11.63
N SER A 234 -9.25 6.67 11.96
CA SER A 234 -10.37 7.45 12.50
C SER A 234 -11.55 7.50 11.53
N PHE A 235 -11.28 7.74 10.24
CA PHE A 235 -12.30 7.71 9.18
C PHE A 235 -12.96 6.33 9.07
N CYS A 236 -12.15 5.27 9.00
CA CYS A 236 -12.63 3.89 8.96
C CYS A 236 -13.50 3.55 10.18
N GLY A 237 -13.08 3.97 11.37
CA GLY A 237 -13.83 3.78 12.61
C GLY A 237 -15.16 4.53 12.63
N MET A 238 -15.23 5.73 12.04
CA MET A 238 -16.47 6.48 11.88
C MET A 238 -17.44 5.73 10.95
N MET A 239 -16.99 5.35 9.76
CA MET A 239 -17.83 4.64 8.79
C MET A 239 -18.34 3.30 9.35
N LYS A 240 -17.50 2.55 10.06
CA LYS A 240 -17.93 1.31 10.74
C LYS A 240 -19.08 1.58 11.72
N ARG A 241 -18.96 2.59 12.57
CA ARG A 241 -20.00 2.89 13.58
C ARG A 241 -21.34 3.30 12.96
N GLU A 242 -21.30 4.04 11.85
CA GLU A 242 -22.49 4.59 11.21
C GLU A 242 -23.18 3.61 10.24
N CYS A 243 -22.46 2.61 9.72
CA CYS A 243 -22.94 1.68 8.69
C CYS A 243 -23.01 0.20 9.13
N SER A 244 -22.50 -0.16 10.31
CA SER A 244 -22.61 -1.53 10.87
C SER A 244 -23.90 -1.76 11.69
N LYS A 245 -24.78 -0.76 11.78
CA LYS A 245 -26.14 -0.88 12.32
C LYS A 245 -27.11 -0.88 11.15
#